data_AF-A0A397U5H1-F1
#
_entry.id   AF-A0A397U5H1-F1
#
_cell.length_a   1.000
_cell.length_b   1.000
_cell.length_c   1.000
_cell.angle_alpha   90.00
_cell.angle_beta   90.00
_cell.angle_gamma   90.00
#
_symmetry.space_group_name_H-M   'P 1'
#
loop_
_entity.id
_entity.type
_entity.pdbx_description
1 polymer ?
#
loop_
_entity_poly.entity_id
_entity_poly.type
_entity_poly.pdbx_seq_one_letter_code
_entity_poly.pdbx_strand_id
1 'polypeptide(L)'
;MFGKLEEICAIITEVNNQFKDLDKTTFICVCISEFLSLYETERMIQELTTYHINTHNIVSFIKQACFLKNLKAYIKASMRRVWTKYILAG
;
A
#
# COMPACT_ATOMS: atom_id res chain seq x y z
N MET A 1 20.88 -7.14 31.07
CA MET A 1 20.65 -7.59 29.67
C MET A 1 19.16 -7.58 29.29
N PHE A 2 18.21 -7.61 30.25
CA PHE A 2 16.76 -7.50 30.00
C PHE A 2 16.24 -6.08 29.68
N GLY A 3 16.85 -5.02 30.22
CA GLY A 3 16.37 -3.64 29.99
C GLY A 3 16.40 -3.19 28.53
N LYS A 4 17.36 -3.67 27.72
CA LYS A 4 17.42 -3.36 26.29
C LYS A 4 16.28 -4.01 25.49
N LEU A 5 15.76 -5.15 25.97
CA LEU A 5 14.66 -5.84 25.28
C LEU A 5 13.33 -5.12 25.53
N GLU A 6 13.10 -4.64 26.75
CA GLU A 6 11.94 -3.81 27.09
C GLU A 6 11.97 -2.47 26.35
N GLU A 7 13.15 -1.85 26.22
CA GLU A 7 13.34 -0.62 25.47
C GLU A 7 13.01 -0.80 23.98
N ILE A 8 13.44 -1.90 23.35
CA ILE A 8 13.10 -2.22 21.95
C ILE A 8 11.59 -2.45 21.81
N CYS A 9 10.94 -3.17 22.73
CA CYS A 9 9.49 -3.36 22.71
C CYS A 9 8.71 -2.03 22.81
N ALA A 10 9.18 -1.10 23.65
CA ALA A 10 8.61 0.24 23.76
C ALA A 10 8.72 1.01 22.43
N ILE A 11 9.90 0.97 21.79
CA ILE A 11 10.14 1.60 20.48
C ILE A 11 9.23 0.99 19.40
N ILE A 12 9.09 -0.34 19.36
CA ILE A 12 8.21 -1.02 18.39
C ILE A 12 6.76 -0.56 18.57
N THR A 13 6.30 -0.42 19.82
CA THR A 13 4.93 0.00 20.13
C THR A 13 4.70 1.45 19.71
N GLU A 14 5.67 2.33 19.96
CA GLU A 14 5.61 3.73 19.54
C GLU A 14 5.57 3.86 18.01
N VAL A 15 6.44 3.14 17.31
CA VAL A 15 6.49 3.12 15.84
C VAL A 15 5.19 2.58 15.25
N ASN A 16 4.60 1.55 15.85
CA ASN A 16 3.31 1.01 15.41
C ASN A 16 2.17 2.02 15.58
N ASN A 17 2.17 2.81 16.66
CA ASN A 17 1.19 3.89 16.83
C ASN A 17 1.39 5.00 15.80
N GLN A 18 2.65 5.37 15.51
CA GLN A 18 2.97 6.37 14.48
C GLN A 18 2.53 5.92 13.08
N PHE A 19 2.62 4.62 12.77
CA PHE A 19 2.13 4.07 11.50
C PHE A 19 0.61 4.10 11.32
N LYS A 20 -0.15 4.25 12.41
CA LYS A 20 -1.61 4.38 12.40
C LYS A 20 -2.07 5.84 12.39
N ASP A 21 -1.19 6.78 12.74
CA ASP A 21 -1.48 8.22 12.73
C ASP A 21 -1.60 8.74 11.28
N LEU A 22 -2.83 9.08 10.88
CA LEU A 22 -3.20 9.68 9.58
C LEU A 22 -2.44 10.98 9.27
N ASP A 23 -2.17 11.79 10.29
CA ASP A 23 -1.52 13.10 10.12
C ASP A 23 0.00 13.02 9.97
N LYS A 24 0.61 11.88 10.35
CA LYS A 24 2.08 11.75 10.39
C LYS A 24 2.63 10.82 9.33
N THR A 25 1.89 9.78 8.95
CA THR A 25 2.41 8.78 8.01
C THR A 25 1.43 8.50 6.87
N THR A 26 1.94 8.57 5.65
CA THR A 26 1.21 8.15 4.45
C THR A 26 2.08 7.17 3.68
N PHE A 27 1.49 6.01 3.38
CA PHE A 27 2.18 5.00 2.58
C PHE A 27 1.89 5.24 1.11
N ILE A 28 2.97 5.34 0.32
CA ILE A 28 2.90 5.46 -1.13
C ILE A 28 3.34 4.12 -1.71
N CYS A 29 2.39 3.38 -2.26
CA CYS A 29 2.71 2.15 -2.97
C CYS A 29 3.23 2.49 -4.38
N VAL A 30 4.43 2.03 -4.70
CA VAL A 30 5.05 2.19 -6.02
C VAL A 30 5.05 0.83 -6.72
N CYS A 31 4.36 0.70 -7.84
CA CYS A 31 4.28 -0.56 -8.58
C CYS A 31 4.60 -0.40 -10.07
N ILE A 32 5.17 -1.44 -10.69
CA ILE A 32 5.39 -1.49 -12.14
C ILE A 32 4.14 -2.06 -12.80
N SER A 33 3.81 -1.57 -14.00
CA SER A 33 2.64 -2.02 -14.79
C SER A 33 2.82 -3.41 -15.43
N GLU A 34 3.15 -4.43 -14.64
CA GLU A 34 3.17 -5.83 -15.05
C GLU A 34 2.06 -6.62 -14.35
N PHE A 35 1.57 -7.68 -14.98
CA PHE A 35 0.43 -8.46 -14.48
C PHE A 35 0.68 -9.02 -13.07
N LEU A 36 1.90 -9.51 -12.82
CA LEU A 36 2.31 -10.04 -11.52
C LEU A 36 2.39 -8.96 -10.45
N SER A 37 3.00 -7.81 -10.77
CA SER A 37 3.15 -6.69 -9.83
C SER A 37 1.81 -6.07 -9.41
N LEU A 38 0.81 -6.07 -10.29
CA LEU A 38 -0.55 -5.63 -9.95
C LEU A 38 -1.20 -6.55 -8.90
N TYR A 39 -1.03 -7.87 -9.04
CA TYR A 39 -1.57 -8.84 -8.09
C TYR A 39 -0.88 -8.77 -6.73
N GLU A 40 0.46 -8.62 -6.72
CA GLU A 40 1.21 -8.39 -5.49
C GLU A 40 0.78 -7.08 -4.80
N THR A 41 0.58 -6.02 -5.58
CA THR A 41 0.12 -4.73 -5.06
C THR A 41 -1.27 -4.82 -4.44
N GLU A 42 -2.21 -5.55 -5.06
CA GLU A 42 -3.55 -5.77 -4.51
C GLU A 42 -3.49 -6.49 -3.15
N ARG A 43 -2.70 -7.57 -3.04
CA ARG A 43 -2.52 -8.28 -1.76
C ARG A 43 -1.84 -7.42 -0.70
N MET A 44 -0.82 -6.64 -1.08
CA MET A 44 -0.12 -5.74 -0.17
C MET A 44 -1.06 -4.65 0.38
N ILE A 45 -1.90 -4.05 -0.48
CA ILE A 45 -2.91 -3.07 -0.07
C ILE A 45 -3.92 -3.70 0.89
N GLN A 46 -4.34 -4.93 0.63
CA GLN A 46 -5.26 -5.65 1.51
C GLN A 46 -4.67 -5.89 2.91
N GLU A 47 -3.39 -6.28 2.99
CA GLU A 47 -2.70 -6.43 4.27
C GLU A 47 -2.54 -5.08 4.98
N LEU A 48 -2.10 -4.03 4.27
CA LEU A 48 -1.97 -2.67 4.81
C LEU A 48 -3.29 -2.12 5.36
N THR A 49 -4.41 -2.36 4.65
CA THR A 49 -5.75 -1.99 5.09
C THR A 49 -6.15 -2.75 6.36
N THR A 50 -5.77 -4.03 6.48
CA THR A 50 -6.02 -4.85 7.69
C THR A 50 -5.27 -4.32 8.91
N TYR A 51 -4.08 -3.73 8.71
CA TYR A 51 -3.32 -3.07 9.77
C TYR A 51 -3.81 -1.64 10.08
N HIS A 52 -4.88 -1.15 9.45
CA HIS A 52 -5.37 0.23 9.54
C HIS A 52 -4.31 1.27 9.17
N ILE A 53 -3.41 0.92 8.26
CA ILE A 53 -2.40 1.83 7.75
C ILE A 53 -3.00 2.59 6.57
N ASN A 54 -2.98 3.92 6.63
CA ASN A 54 -3.57 4.75 5.59
C ASN A 54 -2.69 4.81 4.33
N THR A 55 -3.17 4.14 3.28
CA THR A 55 -2.59 4.15 1.94
C THR A 55 -3.49 4.97 1.00
N HIS A 56 -3.36 6.29 1.02
CA HIS A 56 -4.18 7.16 0.15
C HIS A 56 -3.66 7.25 -1.29
N ASN A 57 -2.36 7.03 -1.50
CA ASN A 57 -1.73 7.21 -2.81
C ASN A 57 -1.06 5.94 -3.29
N ILE A 58 -1.39 5.52 -4.51
CA ILE A 58 -0.71 4.44 -5.20
C ILE A 58 -0.22 4.98 -6.54
N VAL A 59 1.10 4.89 -6.75
CA VAL A 59 1.80 5.38 -7.94
C VAL A 59 2.21 4.18 -8.78
N SER A 60 1.61 4.03 -9.95
CA SER A 60 1.96 2.97 -10.90
C SER A 60 2.89 3.51 -11.98
N PHE A 61 4.11 2.98 -12.04
CA PHE A 61 5.08 3.22 -13.11
C PHE A 61 4.74 2.35 -14.31
N ILE A 62 4.31 3.01 -15.37
CA ILE A 62 3.98 2.34 -16.63
C ILE A 62 5.25 2.24 -17.46
N LYS A 63 5.71 1.02 -17.75
CA LYS A 63 6.84 0.80 -18.67
C LYS A 63 6.46 1.35 -20.05
N GLN A 64 7.32 2.13 -20.69
CA GLN A 64 7.02 2.79 -21.97
C GLN A 64 6.68 1.80 -23.10
N ALA A 65 7.20 0.56 -23.05
CA ALA A 65 6.83 -0.53 -23.95
C ALA A 65 5.36 -1.01 -23.80
N CYS A 66 4.75 -0.77 -22.62
CA CYS A 66 3.36 -1.09 -22.31
C CYS A 66 2.37 0.02 -22.73
N PHE A 67 2.72 0.84 -23.73
CA PHE A 67 1.82 1.81 -24.35
C PHE A 67 0.74 1.15 -25.23
N LEU A 68 0.27 -0.05 -24.85
CA LEU A 68 -0.90 -0.66 -25.44
C LEU A 68 -2.13 -0.04 -24.77
N LYS A 69 -3.00 0.63 -25.56
CA LYS A 69 -4.21 1.32 -25.06
C LYS A 69 -5.07 0.40 -24.18
N ASN A 70 -5.11 -0.90 -24.49
CA ASN A 70 -5.84 -1.92 -23.74
C ASN A 70 -5.29 -2.14 -22.32
N LEU A 71 -3.97 -2.10 -22.15
CA LEU A 71 -3.36 -2.33 -20.84
C LEU A 71 -3.58 -1.14 -19.90
N LYS A 72 -3.56 0.10 -20.42
CA LYS A 72 -3.90 1.30 -19.62
C LYS A 72 -5.34 1.25 -19.09
N ALA A 73 -6.28 0.82 -19.91
CA ALA A 73 -7.68 0.66 -19.51
C ALA A 73 -7.83 -0.45 -18.46
N TYR A 74 -7.15 -1.58 -18.66
CA TYR A 74 -7.12 -2.69 -17.70
C TYR A 74 -6.56 -2.26 -16.34
N ILE A 75 -5.38 -1.64 -16.32
CA ILE A 75 -4.75 -1.14 -15.09
C ILE A 75 -5.67 -0.15 -14.38
N LYS A 76 -6.25 0.81 -15.12
CA LYS A 76 -7.18 1.79 -14.55
C LYS A 76 -8.44 1.13 -13.97
N ALA A 77 -8.99 0.11 -14.62
CA ALA A 77 -10.16 -0.62 -14.15
C ALA A 77 -9.84 -1.45 -12.89
N SER A 78 -8.72 -2.18 -12.88
CA SER A 78 -8.24 -2.93 -11.72
C SER A 78 -7.98 -1.98 -10.54
N MET A 79 -7.33 -0.83 -10.80
CA MET A 79 -7.06 0.17 -9.78
C MET A 79 -8.34 0.74 -9.17
N ARG A 80 -9.33 1.07 -10.01
CA ARG A 80 -10.63 1.53 -9.55
C ARG A 80 -11.31 0.47 -8.67
N ARG A 81 -11.23 -0.80 -9.05
CA ARG A 81 -11.82 -1.90 -8.27
C ARG A 81 -11.18 -2.01 -6.88
N VAL A 82 -9.85 -1.92 -6.79
CA VAL A 82 -9.12 -1.93 -5.50
C VAL A 82 -9.48 -0.69 -4.68
N TRP A 83 -9.46 0.49 -5.29
CA TRP A 83 -9.77 1.75 -4.60
C TRP A 83 -11.21 1.76 -4.03
N THR A 84 -12.19 1.30 -4.80
CA THR A 84 -13.59 1.22 -4.33
C THR A 84 -13.78 0.16 -3.25
N LYS A 85 -13.03 -0.94 -3.28
CA LYS A 85 -13.18 -2.03 -2.30
C LYS A 85 -12.49 -1.79 -0.97
N TYR A 86 -11.33 -1.13 -0.97
CA TYR A 86 -10.47 -1.07 0.22
C TYR A 86 -10.35 0.34 0.81
N ILE A 87 -10.53 1.39 0.00
CA ILE A 87 -10.38 2.78 0.47
C ILE A 87 -11.74 3.47 0.66
N LEU A 88 -12.78 3.10 -0.11
CA LEU A 88 -14.13 3.68 0.05
C LEU A 88 -15.08 2.84 0.93
N ALA A 89 -14.72 1.58 1.22
CA ALA A 89 -15.59 0.66 1.99
C ALA A 89 -15.15 0.47 3.45
N GLY A 90 -14.00 1.01 3.85
CA GLY A 90 -13.55 1.12 5.24
C GLY A 90 -13.80 2.53 5.75
#